data_AF-A0AA37M704-F1
#
_entry.id   AF-A0AA37M704-F1
#
_cell.length_a   1.000
_cell.length_b   1.000
_cell.length_c   1.000
_cell.angle_alpha   90.00
_cell.angle_beta   90.00
_cell.angle_gamma   90.00
#
_symmetry.space_group_name_H-M   'P 1'
#
loop_
_entity.id
_entity.type
_entity.pdbx_description
1 polymer ?
#
loop_
_entity_poly.entity_id
_entity_poly.type
_entity_poly.pdbx_seq_one_letter_code
_entity_poly.pdbx_strand_id
1 'polypeptide(L)'
;MSDNLPARTRPRGKLPSLAPYLEAEGWSARVGDRAEHIRFPAIPATRPSDSPRQVYEAKRYALKVLRDAVARFPAPHELAMAAEALSGAIQAPPDRAVVQTAIALMLDARTRLPPNPQAYIEALTYDLTDMGFPPAAVVAGCQRVRREATFMPEIAEVVAACREASNRYRLQAHHAERASDEVLRMQEVIYRLNEELAATPEPEEER
;
A
#
# COMPACT_ATOMS: atom_id res chain seq x y z
N MET A 1 14.51 55.65 -11.77
CA MET A 1 13.21 55.22 -12.30
C MET A 1 13.00 53.79 -11.82
N SER A 2 12.24 53.62 -10.74
CA SER A 2 11.97 52.30 -10.16
C SER A 2 10.58 51.88 -10.59
N ASP A 3 10.52 50.95 -11.54
CA ASP A 3 9.26 50.31 -11.95
C ASP A 3 8.79 49.36 -10.85
N ASN A 4 7.98 49.91 -9.94
CA ASN A 4 7.12 49.13 -9.06
C ASN A 4 6.01 48.49 -9.90
N LEU A 5 6.25 47.26 -10.38
CA LEU A 5 5.19 46.45 -10.95
C LEU A 5 4.15 46.14 -9.87
N PRO A 6 2.86 46.44 -10.08
CA PRO A 6 1.82 46.08 -9.14
C PRO A 6 1.75 44.56 -9.03
N ALA A 7 1.76 44.05 -7.80
CA ALA A 7 1.48 42.65 -7.50
C ALA A 7 0.12 42.29 -8.08
N ARG A 8 0.11 41.67 -9.26
CA ARG A 8 -1.10 41.10 -9.86
C ARG A 8 -1.62 40.05 -8.87
N THR A 9 -2.68 40.39 -8.14
CA THR A 9 -3.49 39.42 -7.40
C THR A 9 -4.07 38.45 -8.41
N ARG A 10 -3.36 37.35 -8.66
CA ARG A 10 -3.89 36.22 -9.42
C ARG A 10 -5.14 35.73 -8.68
N PRO A 11 -6.23 35.39 -9.40
CA PRO A 11 -7.41 34.82 -8.77
C PRO A 11 -6.99 33.60 -7.95
N ARG A 12 -7.37 33.57 -6.67
CA ARG A 12 -7.14 32.43 -5.76
C ARG A 12 -8.01 31.26 -6.25
N GLY A 13 -7.51 30.53 -7.23
CA GLY A 13 -8.08 29.24 -7.61
C GLY A 13 -8.15 28.34 -6.39
N LYS A 14 -9.20 27.52 -6.28
CA LYS A 14 -9.34 26.53 -5.22
C LYS A 14 -8.11 25.61 -5.27
N LEU A 15 -7.40 25.47 -4.15
CA LEU A 15 -6.26 24.54 -4.08
C LEU A 15 -6.75 23.12 -4.42
N PRO A 16 -5.95 22.34 -5.17
CA PRO A 16 -6.30 20.96 -5.48
C PRO A 16 -6.46 20.15 -4.19
N SER A 17 -7.45 19.26 -4.17
CA SER A 17 -7.66 18.36 -3.04
C SER A 17 -6.57 17.31 -3.02
N LEU A 18 -5.92 17.13 -1.86
CA LEU A 18 -4.95 16.05 -1.65
C LEU A 18 -5.61 14.73 -1.22
N ALA A 19 -6.92 14.72 -0.94
CA ALA A 19 -7.61 13.56 -0.39
C ALA A 19 -7.47 12.28 -1.25
N PRO A 20 -7.58 12.31 -2.59
CA PRO A 20 -7.40 11.12 -3.42
C PRO A 20 -6.01 10.49 -3.28
N TYR A 21 -4.98 11.34 -3.10
CA TYR A 21 -3.59 10.90 -2.97
C TYR A 21 -3.27 10.34 -1.58
N LEU A 22 -4.08 10.70 -0.57
CA LEU A 22 -3.99 10.13 0.78
C LEU A 22 -4.69 8.79 0.91
N GLU A 23 -5.56 8.43 -0.04
CA GLU A 23 -6.18 7.11 -0.05
C GLU A 23 -5.14 6.00 -0.22
N ALA A 24 -4.10 6.24 -1.03
CA ALA A 24 -2.96 5.33 -1.17
C ALA A 24 -2.23 5.09 0.16
N GLU A 25 -1.99 6.14 0.97
CA GLU A 25 -1.46 5.98 2.33
C GLU A 25 -2.43 5.19 3.23
N GLY A 26 -3.74 5.40 3.07
CA GLY A 26 -4.76 4.62 3.77
C GLY A 26 -4.69 3.12 3.45
N TRP A 27 -4.55 2.77 2.18
CA TRP A 27 -4.36 1.37 1.76
C TRP A 27 -3.02 0.80 2.22
N SER A 28 -1.94 1.57 2.07
CA SER A 28 -0.60 1.22 2.55
C SER A 28 -0.62 0.85 4.03
N ALA A 29 -1.20 1.71 4.88
CA ALA A 29 -1.28 1.49 6.32
C ALA A 29 -2.23 0.34 6.70
N ARG A 30 -3.35 0.18 5.99
CA ARG A 30 -4.31 -0.88 6.28
C ARG A 30 -3.78 -2.25 5.88
N VAL A 31 -3.24 -2.40 4.67
CA VAL A 31 -3.03 -3.72 4.04
C VAL A 31 -1.56 -4.06 3.86
N GLY A 32 -0.70 -3.06 3.66
CA GLY A 32 0.68 -3.23 3.20
C GLY A 32 1.48 -4.26 4.00
N ASP A 33 1.69 -4.01 5.29
CA ASP A 33 2.54 -4.86 6.13
C ASP A 33 1.89 -6.23 6.41
N ARG A 34 0.55 -6.29 6.41
CA ARG A 34 -0.19 -7.54 6.59
C ARG A 34 -0.03 -8.47 5.40
N ALA A 35 -0.02 -7.92 4.18
CA ALA A 35 0.10 -8.69 2.94
C ALA A 35 1.48 -9.37 2.79
N GLU A 36 2.54 -8.76 3.32
CA GLU A 36 3.90 -9.32 3.24
C GLU A 36 4.00 -10.72 3.85
N HIS A 37 3.24 -11.00 4.91
CA HIS A 37 3.34 -12.23 5.69
C HIS A 37 2.34 -13.32 5.30
N ILE A 38 1.47 -13.07 4.32
CA ILE A 38 0.48 -14.06 3.87
C ILE A 38 1.18 -15.15 3.07
N ARG A 39 1.11 -16.39 3.55
CA ARG A 39 1.72 -17.58 2.93
C ARG A 39 0.80 -18.77 3.09
N PHE A 40 0.87 -19.70 2.12
CA PHE A 40 0.22 -20.99 2.26
C PHE A 40 0.75 -21.73 3.50
N PRO A 41 -0.10 -22.16 4.44
CA PRO A 41 0.36 -22.86 5.62
C PRO A 41 0.84 -24.26 5.23
N ALA A 42 1.82 -24.78 5.98
CA ALA A 42 2.22 -26.17 5.84
C ALA A 42 1.05 -27.08 6.23
N ILE A 43 0.59 -27.91 5.30
CA ILE A 43 -0.43 -28.93 5.52
C ILE A 43 0.16 -30.31 5.25
N PRO A 44 -0.26 -31.35 6.00
CA PRO A 44 0.23 -32.70 5.79
C PRO A 44 -0.17 -33.21 4.41
N ALA A 45 0.81 -33.73 3.66
CA ALA A 45 0.57 -34.42 2.41
C ALA A 45 0.23 -35.89 2.69
N THR A 46 -0.80 -36.40 2.03
CA THR A 46 -1.14 -37.82 2.07
C THR A 46 -0.24 -38.62 1.13
N ARG A 47 0.08 -39.86 1.52
CA ARG A 47 0.88 -40.81 0.74
C ARG A 47 -0.01 -41.93 0.21
N PRO A 48 0.37 -42.59 -0.90
CA PRO A 48 -0.36 -43.75 -1.41
C PRO A 48 -0.46 -44.91 -0.41
N SER A 49 0.46 -44.99 0.55
CA SER A 49 0.51 -46.01 1.60
C SER A 49 -0.35 -45.71 2.82
N ASP A 50 -0.94 -44.52 2.91
CA ASP A 50 -1.70 -44.11 4.09
C ASP A 50 -3.04 -44.87 4.15
N SER A 51 -3.46 -45.25 5.36
CA SER A 51 -4.76 -45.88 5.56
C SER A 51 -5.90 -44.87 5.28
N PRO A 52 -7.12 -45.34 4.94
CA PRO A 52 -8.27 -44.45 4.75
C PRO A 52 -8.51 -43.49 5.92
N ARG A 53 -8.29 -43.96 7.15
CA ARG A 53 -8.38 -43.14 8.38
C ARG A 53 -7.31 -42.06 8.44
N GLN A 54 -6.05 -42.39 8.13
CA GLN A 54 -4.95 -41.41 8.10
C GLN A 54 -5.22 -40.32 7.05
N VAL A 55 -5.72 -40.72 5.87
CA VAL A 55 -6.11 -39.78 4.81
C VAL A 55 -7.24 -38.86 5.28
N TYR A 56 -8.28 -39.40 5.91
CA TYR A 56 -9.40 -38.62 6.45
C TYR A 56 -8.95 -37.61 7.50
N GLU A 57 -8.16 -38.05 8.49
CA GLU A 57 -7.64 -37.19 9.56
C GLU A 57 -6.72 -36.08 9.01
N ALA A 58 -5.84 -36.41 8.05
CA ALA A 58 -4.97 -35.44 7.39
C ALA A 58 -5.76 -34.37 6.65
N LYS A 59 -6.80 -34.76 5.88
CA LYS A 59 -7.70 -33.82 5.19
C LYS A 59 -8.45 -32.92 6.16
N ARG A 60 -9.01 -33.49 7.24
CA ARG A 60 -9.72 -32.72 8.28
C ARG A 60 -8.80 -31.72 8.98
N TYR A 61 -7.56 -32.11 9.27
CA TYR A 61 -6.55 -31.21 9.84
C TYR A 61 -6.17 -30.10 8.85
N ALA A 62 -5.87 -30.43 7.59
CA ALA A 62 -5.55 -29.46 6.56
C ALA A 62 -6.68 -28.43 6.38
N LEU A 63 -7.94 -28.89 6.36
CA LEU A 63 -9.12 -28.04 6.29
C LEU A 63 -9.21 -27.06 7.47
N LYS A 64 -8.95 -27.54 8.70
CA LYS A 64 -8.92 -26.68 9.89
C LYS A 64 -7.84 -25.61 9.77
N VAL A 65 -6.61 -26.01 9.46
CA VAL A 65 -5.46 -25.09 9.33
C VAL A 65 -5.71 -24.03 8.26
N LEU A 66 -6.25 -24.41 7.10
CA LEU A 66 -6.55 -23.47 6.02
C LEU A 66 -7.67 -22.50 6.39
N ARG A 67 -8.74 -22.97 7.04
CA ARG A 67 -9.82 -22.10 7.52
C ARG A 67 -9.32 -21.09 8.55
N ASP A 68 -8.51 -21.55 9.51
CA ASP A 68 -7.91 -20.68 10.52
C ASP A 68 -6.94 -19.66 9.89
N ALA A 69 -6.25 -20.02 8.80
CA ALA A 69 -5.40 -19.10 8.05
C ALA A 69 -6.24 -18.04 7.31
N VAL A 70 -7.21 -18.46 6.48
CA VAL A 70 -8.06 -17.55 5.70
C VAL A 70 -8.84 -16.58 6.62
N ALA A 71 -9.32 -17.04 7.78
CA ALA A 71 -10.04 -16.19 8.73
C ALA A 71 -9.20 -15.06 9.34
N ARG A 72 -7.87 -15.16 9.31
CA ARG A 72 -6.93 -14.14 9.83
C ARG A 72 -6.45 -13.15 8.78
N PHE A 73 -6.63 -13.47 7.50
CA PHE A 73 -6.15 -12.64 6.40
C PHE A 73 -7.22 -11.66 5.93
N PRO A 74 -6.83 -10.49 5.37
CA PRO A 74 -7.76 -9.63 4.64
C PRO A 74 -8.43 -10.42 3.51
N ALA A 75 -9.65 -10.03 3.15
CA ALA A 75 -10.36 -10.72 2.09
C ALA A 75 -9.64 -10.51 0.73
N PRO A 76 -9.70 -11.47 -0.21
CA PRO A 76 -9.04 -11.34 -1.51
C PRO A 76 -9.38 -10.05 -2.25
N HIS A 77 -10.65 -9.64 -2.22
CA HIS A 77 -11.08 -8.40 -2.86
C HIS A 77 -10.44 -7.15 -2.23
N GLU A 78 -10.23 -7.11 -0.92
CA GLU A 78 -9.54 -6.00 -0.25
C GLU A 78 -8.06 -5.94 -0.66
N LEU A 79 -7.41 -7.11 -0.80
CA LEU A 79 -6.03 -7.22 -1.26
C LEU A 79 -5.90 -6.75 -2.72
N ALA A 80 -6.81 -7.17 -3.60
CA ALA A 80 -6.86 -6.73 -4.99
C ALA A 80 -7.09 -5.21 -5.10
N MET A 81 -8.04 -4.65 -4.34
CA MET A 81 -8.29 -3.20 -4.31
C MET A 81 -7.06 -2.43 -3.81
N ALA A 82 -6.37 -2.94 -2.79
CA ALA A 82 -5.14 -2.33 -2.31
C ALA A 82 -4.03 -2.36 -3.38
N ALA A 83 -3.86 -3.49 -4.07
CA ALA A 83 -2.87 -3.63 -5.15
C ALA A 83 -3.15 -2.65 -6.30
N GLU A 84 -4.41 -2.54 -6.71
CA GLU A 84 -4.84 -1.62 -7.78
C GLU A 84 -4.64 -0.16 -7.35
N ALA A 85 -5.09 0.23 -6.16
CA ALA A 85 -4.96 1.59 -5.66
C ALA A 85 -3.48 2.01 -5.53
N LEU A 86 -2.62 1.15 -4.98
CA LEU A 86 -1.20 1.43 -4.83
C LEU A 86 -0.49 1.47 -6.19
N SER A 87 -0.81 0.56 -7.11
CA SER A 87 -0.25 0.55 -8.46
C SER A 87 -0.65 1.79 -9.26
N GLY A 88 -1.94 2.15 -9.23
CA GLY A 88 -2.46 3.35 -9.87
C GLY A 88 -1.83 4.62 -9.31
N ALA A 89 -1.63 4.68 -7.99
CA ALA A 89 -0.95 5.79 -7.33
C ALA A 89 0.51 5.96 -7.78
N ILE A 90 1.20 4.89 -8.18
CA ILE A 90 2.60 4.93 -8.65
C ILE A 90 2.68 5.26 -10.14
N GLN A 91 1.71 4.81 -10.92
CA GLN A 91 1.66 5.02 -12.37
C GLN A 91 1.12 6.41 -12.75
N ALA A 92 0.50 7.12 -11.80
CA ALA A 92 0.01 8.47 -12.03
C ALA A 92 1.14 9.42 -12.49
N PRO A 93 0.95 10.18 -13.57
CA PRO A 93 1.95 11.13 -14.03
C PRO A 93 2.15 12.24 -12.98
N PRO A 94 3.34 12.87 -12.94
CA PRO A 94 3.57 14.01 -12.06
C PRO A 94 2.57 15.15 -12.31
N ASP A 95 2.01 15.70 -11.23
CA ASP A 95 1.10 16.84 -11.27
C ASP A 95 1.70 18.01 -10.49
N ARG A 96 2.14 19.03 -11.23
CA ARG A 96 2.79 20.21 -10.67
C ARG A 96 1.93 20.93 -9.62
N ALA A 97 0.62 21.05 -9.84
CA ALA A 97 -0.27 21.77 -8.92
C ALA A 97 -0.43 21.03 -7.59
N VAL A 98 -0.54 19.70 -7.66
CA VAL A 98 -0.61 18.84 -6.48
C VAL A 98 0.72 18.84 -5.72
N VAL A 99 1.86 18.73 -6.42
CA VAL A 99 3.19 18.81 -5.81
C VAL A 99 3.38 20.13 -5.08
N GLN A 100 3.09 21.26 -5.74
CA GLN A 100 3.19 22.59 -5.10
C GLN A 100 2.31 22.70 -3.85
N THR A 101 1.10 22.15 -3.91
CA THR A 101 0.17 22.16 -2.77
C THR A 101 0.69 21.32 -1.61
N ALA A 102 1.26 20.15 -1.88
CA ALA A 102 1.86 19.30 -0.86
C ALA A 102 3.06 19.97 -0.18
N ILE A 103 3.95 20.60 -0.96
CA ILE A 103 5.11 21.34 -0.44
C ILE A 103 4.65 22.54 0.40
N ALA A 104 3.68 23.32 -0.09
CA ALA A 104 3.15 24.46 0.65
C ALA A 104 2.57 24.03 2.01
N LEU A 105 1.77 22.96 2.05
CA LEU A 105 1.22 22.43 3.30
C LEU A 105 2.27 21.83 4.24
N MET A 106 3.40 21.37 3.72
CA MET A 106 4.55 20.96 4.52
C MET A 106 5.22 22.17 5.17
N LEU A 107 5.37 23.27 4.44
CA LEU A 107 5.96 24.52 4.93
C LEU A 107 5.04 25.27 5.90
N ASP A 108 3.73 25.21 5.72
CA ASP A 108 2.74 25.86 6.59
C ASP A 108 2.81 25.36 8.04
N ALA A 109 3.31 24.14 8.27
CA ALA A 109 3.50 23.60 9.61
C ALA A 109 4.80 24.08 10.28
N ARG A 110 5.61 24.92 9.61
CA ARG A 110 6.91 25.37 10.12
C ARG A 110 6.82 26.73 10.77
N THR A 111 7.48 26.87 11.91
CA THR A 111 7.60 28.15 12.63
C THR A 111 8.61 29.10 11.99
N ARG A 112 9.60 28.57 11.27
CA ARG A 112 10.59 29.33 10.50
C ARG A 112 10.55 28.86 9.06
N LEU A 113 10.36 29.80 8.13
CA LEU A 113 10.34 29.57 6.70
C LEU A 113 11.74 29.77 6.11
N PRO A 114 12.06 29.18 4.93
CA PRO A 114 13.32 29.49 4.26
C PRO A 114 13.34 30.98 3.87
N PRO A 115 14.52 31.59 3.68
CA PRO A 115 14.64 33.02 3.36
C PRO A 115 13.85 33.45 2.13
N ASN A 116 13.69 32.55 1.15
CA ASN A 116 12.85 32.74 -0.03
C ASN A 116 11.94 31.51 -0.24
N PRO A 117 10.73 31.50 0.37
CA PRO A 117 9.79 30.38 0.27
C PRO A 117 9.33 30.09 -1.15
N GLN A 118 9.19 31.13 -1.98
CA GLN A 118 8.77 30.96 -3.37
C GLN A 118 9.84 30.21 -4.17
N ALA A 119 11.10 30.65 -4.09
CA ALA A 119 12.20 29.97 -4.78
C ALA A 119 12.37 28.52 -4.29
N TYR A 120 12.21 28.28 -2.99
CA TYR A 120 12.25 26.93 -2.43
C TYR A 120 11.14 26.04 -3.00
N ILE A 121 9.89 26.50 -3.03
CA ILE A 121 8.76 25.76 -3.60
C ILE A 121 8.99 25.49 -5.09
N GLU A 122 9.45 26.48 -5.84
CA GLU A 122 9.68 26.35 -7.28
C GLU A 122 10.80 25.34 -7.60
N ALA A 123 11.93 25.41 -6.89
CA ALA A 123 13.03 24.48 -7.04
C ALA A 123 12.62 23.04 -6.70
N LEU A 124 12.03 22.84 -5.52
CA LEU A 124 11.61 21.52 -5.08
C LEU A 124 10.49 20.95 -5.96
N THR A 125 9.57 21.79 -6.44
CA THR A 125 8.55 21.35 -7.41
C THR A 125 9.21 20.87 -8.71
N TYR A 126 10.15 21.64 -9.25
CA TYR A 126 10.88 21.27 -10.46
C TYR A 126 11.56 19.92 -10.26
N ASP A 127 12.38 19.78 -9.22
CA ASP A 127 13.12 18.56 -8.92
C ASP A 127 12.20 17.34 -8.79
N LEU A 128 11.09 17.45 -8.04
CA LEU A 128 10.18 16.33 -7.83
C LEU A 128 9.44 15.93 -9.13
N THR A 129 9.07 16.91 -9.95
CA THR A 129 8.41 16.63 -11.24
C THR A 129 9.38 16.10 -12.30
N ASP A 130 10.61 16.61 -12.34
CA ASP A 130 11.66 16.18 -13.28
C ASP A 130 12.15 14.76 -12.97
N MET A 131 12.29 14.43 -11.69
CA MET A 131 12.56 13.06 -11.23
C MET A 131 11.37 12.11 -11.41
N GLY A 132 10.23 12.59 -11.91
CA GLY A 132 9.07 11.76 -12.21
C GLY A 132 8.32 11.23 -10.99
N PHE A 133 8.38 11.90 -9.84
CA PHE A 133 7.65 11.43 -8.66
C PHE A 133 6.14 11.53 -8.86
N PRO A 134 5.39 10.44 -8.61
CA PRO A 134 3.95 10.48 -8.70
C PRO A 134 3.37 11.30 -7.54
N PRO A 135 2.21 11.96 -7.72
CA PRO A 135 1.66 12.86 -6.71
C PRO A 135 1.40 12.21 -5.35
N ALA A 136 0.98 10.94 -5.33
CA ALA A 136 0.75 10.20 -4.08
C ALA A 136 2.03 10.01 -3.25
N ALA A 137 3.17 9.75 -3.91
CA ALA A 137 4.45 9.63 -3.22
C ALA A 137 4.93 10.99 -2.70
N VAL A 138 4.72 12.07 -3.45
CA VAL A 138 5.06 13.43 -3.01
C VAL A 138 4.23 13.83 -1.79
N VAL A 139 2.92 13.60 -1.83
CA VAL A 139 2.02 13.91 -0.72
C VAL A 139 2.42 13.13 0.53
N ALA A 140 2.67 11.82 0.41
CA ALA A 140 3.13 10.98 1.52
C ALA A 140 4.48 11.45 2.08
N GLY A 141 5.46 11.70 1.21
CA GLY A 141 6.79 12.19 1.59
C GLY A 141 6.72 13.53 2.32
N CYS A 142 5.97 14.50 1.77
CA CYS A 142 5.75 15.81 2.40
C CYS A 142 5.05 15.67 3.76
N GLN A 143 4.04 14.79 3.88
CA GLN A 143 3.37 14.57 5.16
C GLN A 143 4.29 13.96 6.21
N ARG A 144 5.16 13.03 5.81
CA ARG A 144 6.15 12.43 6.69
C ARG A 144 7.14 13.48 7.18
N VAL A 145 7.77 14.20 6.25
CA VAL A 145 8.73 15.28 6.58
C VAL A 145 8.07 16.30 7.49
N ARG A 146 6.82 16.70 7.21
CA ARG A 146 6.04 17.61 8.05
C ARG A 146 5.91 17.14 9.50
N ARG A 147 5.77 15.83 9.74
CA ARG A 147 5.62 15.24 11.08
C ARG A 147 6.95 14.99 11.79
N GLU A 148 7.98 14.62 11.04
CA GLU A 148 9.22 14.08 11.60
C GLU A 148 10.38 15.08 11.64
N ALA A 149 10.48 15.97 10.64
CA ALA A 149 11.63 16.87 10.59
C ALA A 149 11.52 17.93 11.69
N THR A 150 12.62 18.14 12.42
CA THR A 150 12.69 19.15 13.50
C THR A 150 13.06 20.53 12.95
N PHE A 151 13.86 20.56 11.88
CA PHE A 151 14.34 21.77 11.22
C PHE A 151 13.67 21.99 9.86
N MET A 152 14.02 23.09 9.20
CA MET A 152 13.64 23.29 7.80
C MET A 152 14.25 22.18 6.96
N PRO A 153 13.45 21.36 6.27
CA PRO A 153 13.99 20.23 5.52
C PRO A 153 14.83 20.73 4.33
N GLU A 154 15.92 20.02 4.06
CA GLU A 154 16.64 20.15 2.81
C GLU A 154 15.85 19.50 1.67
N ILE A 155 16.08 19.96 0.43
CA ILE A 155 15.49 19.35 -0.77
C ILE A 155 15.79 17.84 -0.81
N ALA A 156 17.01 17.44 -0.46
CA ALA A 156 17.42 16.05 -0.42
C ALA A 156 16.60 15.20 0.57
N GLU A 157 16.21 15.75 1.73
CA GLU A 157 15.37 15.04 2.70
C GLU A 157 13.97 14.81 2.17
N VAL A 158 13.39 15.81 1.48
CA VAL A 158 12.08 15.66 0.84
C VAL A 158 12.12 14.63 -0.28
N VAL A 159 13.16 14.68 -1.14
CA VAL A 159 13.37 13.70 -2.21
C VAL A 159 13.53 12.28 -1.64
N ALA A 160 14.30 12.12 -0.56
CA ALA A 160 14.48 10.83 0.10
C ALA A 160 13.15 10.28 0.62
N ALA A 161 12.33 11.11 1.29
CA ALA A 161 11.02 10.71 1.79
C ALA A 161 10.05 10.34 0.65
N CYS A 162 10.07 11.06 -0.47
CA CYS A 162 9.25 10.73 -1.65
C CYS A 162 9.68 9.40 -2.29
N ARG A 163 10.99 9.14 -2.35
CA ARG A 163 11.54 7.87 -2.86
C ARG A 163 11.17 6.70 -1.98
N GLU A 164 11.25 6.86 -0.66
CA GLU A 164 10.84 5.84 0.28
C GLU A 164 9.35 5.52 0.15
N ALA A 165 8.48 6.54 0.10
CA ALA A 165 7.04 6.35 -0.13
C ALA A 165 6.75 5.63 -1.45
N SER A 166 7.41 6.04 -2.55
CA SER A 166 7.26 5.40 -3.85
C SER A 166 7.69 3.93 -3.83
N ASN A 167 8.83 3.62 -3.20
CA ASN A 167 9.32 2.24 -3.07
C ASN A 167 8.39 1.39 -2.19
N ARG A 168 7.92 1.94 -1.08
CA ARG A 168 6.96 1.27 -0.19
C ARG A 168 5.69 0.90 -0.93
N TYR A 169 5.10 1.82 -1.68
CA TYR A 169 3.90 1.51 -2.48
C TYR A 169 4.16 0.41 -3.51
N ARG A 170 5.32 0.40 -4.18
CA ARG A 170 5.64 -0.64 -5.20
C ARG A 170 5.70 -2.00 -4.55
N LEU A 171 6.41 -2.09 -3.43
CA LEU A 171 6.57 -3.33 -2.69
C LEU A 171 5.23 -3.84 -2.15
N GLN A 172 4.44 -2.96 -1.54
CA GLN A 172 3.16 -3.31 -0.96
C GLN A 172 2.10 -3.66 -2.02
N ALA A 173 2.11 -3.01 -3.18
CA ALA A 173 1.26 -3.39 -4.31
C ALA A 173 1.55 -4.83 -4.76
N HIS A 174 2.83 -5.15 -4.96
CA HIS A 174 3.26 -6.50 -5.33
C HIS A 174 2.91 -7.54 -4.26
N HIS A 175 3.09 -7.20 -2.98
CA HIS A 175 2.71 -8.10 -1.89
C HIS A 175 1.20 -8.32 -1.81
N ALA A 176 0.40 -7.27 -1.98
CA ALA A 176 -1.06 -7.37 -1.95
C ALA A 176 -1.59 -8.22 -3.11
N GLU A 177 -1.06 -8.04 -4.33
CA GLU A 177 -1.41 -8.86 -5.50
C GLU A 177 -1.12 -10.34 -5.25
N ARG A 178 0.12 -10.68 -4.89
CA ARG A 178 0.50 -12.06 -4.59
C ARG A 178 -0.29 -12.66 -3.42
N ALA A 179 -0.55 -11.87 -2.39
CA ALA A 179 -1.33 -12.33 -1.25
C ALA A 179 -2.79 -12.62 -1.63
N SER A 180 -3.37 -11.83 -2.53
CA SER A 180 -4.72 -12.09 -3.05
C SER A 180 -4.79 -13.47 -3.70
N ASP A 181 -3.83 -13.77 -4.59
CA ASP A 181 -3.73 -15.07 -5.27
C ASP A 181 -3.58 -16.23 -4.28
N GLU A 182 -2.77 -16.05 -3.23
CA GLU A 182 -2.55 -17.08 -2.23
C GLU A 182 -3.82 -17.35 -1.39
N VAL A 183 -4.57 -16.31 -1.01
CA VAL A 183 -5.83 -16.49 -0.28
C VAL A 183 -6.89 -17.16 -1.17
N LEU A 184 -6.99 -16.78 -2.45
CA LEU A 184 -7.87 -17.45 -3.42
C LEU A 184 -7.52 -18.93 -3.57
N ARG A 185 -6.24 -19.25 -3.69
CA ARG A 185 -5.76 -20.64 -3.74
C ARG A 185 -6.12 -21.41 -2.47
N MET A 186 -5.94 -20.83 -1.28
CA MET A 186 -6.37 -21.47 -0.02
C MET A 186 -7.88 -21.74 -0.01
N GLN A 187 -8.70 -20.80 -0.47
CA GLN A 187 -10.15 -20.98 -0.56
C GLN A 187 -10.54 -22.10 -1.53
N GLU A 188 -9.86 -22.20 -2.68
CA GLU A 188 -10.07 -23.30 -3.63
C GLU A 188 -9.70 -24.67 -3.04
N VAL A 189 -8.61 -24.75 -2.28
CA VAL A 189 -8.23 -25.99 -1.58
C VAL A 189 -9.24 -26.35 -0.49
N ILE A 190 -9.73 -25.37 0.28
CA ILE A 190 -10.80 -25.56 1.27
C ILE A 190 -12.06 -26.13 0.59
N TYR A 191 -12.45 -25.57 -0.56
CA TYR A 191 -13.60 -26.05 -1.33
C TYR A 191 -13.42 -27.52 -1.74
N ARG A 192 -12.30 -27.86 -2.37
CA ARG A 192 -11.99 -29.24 -2.79
C ARG A 192 -11.95 -30.24 -1.63
N LEU A 193 -11.27 -29.89 -0.54
CA LEU A 193 -11.19 -30.75 0.65
C LEU A 193 -12.56 -31.00 1.28
N ASN A 194 -13.45 -30.00 1.25
CA ASN A 194 -14.83 -30.18 1.70
C ASN A 194 -15.61 -31.18 0.83
N GLU A 195 -15.51 -31.07 -0.50
CA GLU A 195 -16.17 -32.02 -1.41
C GLU A 195 -15.64 -33.44 -1.21
N GLU A 196 -14.32 -33.60 -1.10
CA GLU A 196 -13.68 -34.90 -0.89
C GLU A 196 -14.06 -35.53 0.45
N LEU A 197 -14.11 -34.74 1.53
CA LEU A 197 -14.53 -35.23 2.85
C LEU A 197 -16.02 -35.58 2.88
N ALA A 198 -16.87 -34.84 2.17
CA ALA A 198 -18.29 -35.17 2.05
C ALA A 198 -18.52 -36.49 1.28
N ALA A 199 -17.65 -36.81 0.33
CA ALA A 199 -17.67 -38.06 -0.45
C ALA A 199 -16.99 -39.24 0.27
N THR A 200 -16.24 -39.00 1.35
CA THR A 200 -15.51 -40.05 2.09
C THR A 200 -16.28 -40.36 3.38
N PRO A 201 -16.92 -41.55 3.51
CA PRO A 201 -17.58 -41.92 4.76
C PRO A 201 -16.58 -41.93 5.91
N GLU A 202 -17.01 -41.44 7.08
CA GLU A 202 -16.18 -41.45 8.28
C GLU A 202 -15.85 -42.92 8.62
N PRO A 203 -14.56 -43.28 8.71
CA PRO A 203 -14.18 -44.67 8.97
C PRO A 203 -14.72 -45.10 10.33
N GLU A 204 -15.46 -46.21 10.35
CA GLU A 204 -16.04 -46.77 11.58
C GLU A 204 -14.94 -47.00 12.63
N GLU A 205 -15.24 -46.67 13.90
CA GLU A 205 -14.40 -47.06 15.02
C GLU A 205 -14.36 -48.60 15.08
N GLU A 206 -13.28 -49.21 14.58
CA GLU A 206 -12.94 -50.59 14.90
C GLU A 206 -12.88 -50.71 16.43
N ARG A 207 -13.95 -51.24 17.02
CA ARG A 207 -14.08 -51.54 18.45
C ARG A 207 -13.31 -52.80 18.81
#